data_AF-A0A067GZ17-F1
#
_entry.id   AF-A0A067GZ17-F1
#
_cell.length_a   1.000
_cell.length_b   1.000
_cell.length_c   1.000
_cell.angle_alpha   90.00
_cell.angle_beta   90.00
_cell.angle_gamma   90.00
#
_symmetry.space_group_name_H-M   'P 1'
#
loop_
_entity.id
_entity.type
_entity.pdbx_description
1 polymer ?
#
loop_
_entity_poly.entity_id
_entity_poly.type
_entity_poly.pdbx_seq_one_letter_code
_entity_poly.pdbx_strand_id
1 'polypeptide(L)'
;MVEEKADKILSESQESNVAFLVVGDPFGATTHTDLVVRAKKLGIQVKAVHNASVMNAVGICGLQLYRFGETVSIPFFTETWRPGSFYEKIKRNRSLGLHTLCLLDIRVKEPSLESLCRGKKLYEPPRYMTVNIAIEQLLEVELLQGESGKAHELKIILKQLQTS
;
A
#
# COMPACT_ATOMS: atom_id res chain seq x y z
N MET A 1 8.11 -4.69 14.06
CA MET A 1 8.02 -4.51 12.59
C MET A 1 9.24 -5.14 11.91
N VAL A 2 9.25 -5.41 10.60
CA VAL A 2 10.45 -5.93 9.88
C VAL A 2 11.65 -5.00 10.09
N GLU A 3 11.40 -3.69 10.13
CA GLU A 3 12.43 -2.66 10.38
C GLU A 3 13.07 -2.78 11.77
N GLU A 4 12.30 -3.06 12.83
CA GLU A 4 12.83 -3.25 14.19
C GLU A 4 13.65 -4.54 14.35
N LYS A 5 13.49 -5.51 13.43
CA LYS A 5 14.22 -6.79 13.45
C LYS A 5 15.25 -6.90 12.33
N ALA A 6 15.35 -5.89 11.47
CA ALA A 6 16.26 -5.88 10.33
C ALA A 6 17.71 -6.01 10.79
N ASP A 7 18.09 -5.34 11.88
CA ASP A 7 19.45 -5.37 12.40
C ASP A 7 19.87 -6.76 12.86
N LYS A 8 18.95 -7.53 13.47
CA LYS A 8 19.20 -8.92 13.88
C LYS A 8 19.38 -9.84 12.67
N ILE A 9 18.55 -9.67 11.64
CA ILE A 9 18.65 -10.44 10.39
C ILE A 9 20.01 -10.15 9.73
N LEU A 10 20.41 -8.88 9.67
CA LEU A 10 21.68 -8.47 9.08
C LEU A 10 22.89 -8.94 9.90
N SER A 11 22.83 -8.92 11.23
CA SER A 11 23.93 -9.42 12.08
C SER A 11 24.14 -10.92 11.92
N GLU A 12 23.06 -11.71 11.94
CA GLU A 12 23.15 -13.17 11.74
C GLU A 12 23.65 -13.54 10.33
N SER A 13 23.37 -12.68 9.34
CA SER A 13 23.80 -12.85 7.95
C SER A 13 25.31 -12.63 7.73
N GLN A 14 26.05 -12.11 8.73
CA GLN A 14 27.50 -11.98 8.63
C GLN A 14 28.22 -13.32 8.86
N GLU A 15 27.63 -14.20 9.67
CA GLU A 15 28.25 -15.46 10.09
C GLU A 15 27.58 -16.69 9.46
N SER A 16 26.36 -16.53 8.92
CA SER A 16 25.54 -17.65 8.44
C SER A 16 24.67 -17.29 7.24
N ASN A 17 24.18 -18.32 6.52
CA ASN A 17 23.21 -18.15 5.44
C ASN A 17 21.81 -17.93 6.00
N VAL A 18 21.26 -16.73 5.84
CA VAL A 18 19.93 -16.36 6.31
C VAL A 18 18.97 -16.20 5.13
N ALA A 19 17.76 -16.75 5.27
CA ALA A 19 16.68 -16.58 4.31
C ALA A 19 15.58 -15.68 4.88
N PHE A 20 15.15 -14.68 4.11
CA PHE A 20 14.04 -13.80 4.47
C PHE A 20 12.87 -14.05 3.51
N LEU A 21 11.80 -14.67 4.03
CA LEU A 21 10.61 -15.02 3.26
C LEU A 21 9.58 -13.90 3.33
N VAL A 22 9.06 -13.51 2.17
CA VAL A 22 8.08 -12.43 2.02
C VAL A 22 6.89 -12.92 1.20
N VAL A 23 5.75 -12.25 1.38
CA VAL A 23 4.56 -12.52 0.56
C VAL A 23 4.74 -11.85 -0.80
N GLY A 24 4.56 -12.62 -1.87
CA GLY A 24 4.71 -12.14 -3.24
C GLY A 24 6.17 -11.99 -3.65
N ASP A 25 6.46 -10.99 -4.48
CA ASP A 25 7.82 -10.70 -4.96
C ASP A 25 8.51 -9.69 -4.04
N PRO A 26 9.78 -9.92 -3.64
CA PRO A 26 10.51 -9.04 -2.72
C PRO A 26 10.68 -7.60 -3.21
N PHE A 27 10.59 -7.34 -4.52
CA PHE A 27 10.72 -6.00 -5.09
C PHE A 27 9.42 -5.45 -5.67
N GLY A 28 8.32 -6.21 -5.62
CA GLY A 28 7.03 -5.81 -6.18
C GLY A 28 6.43 -4.53 -5.57
N ALA A 29 6.60 -4.31 -4.26
CA ALA A 29 6.07 -3.15 -3.54
C ALA A 29 7.17 -2.31 -2.84
N THR A 30 8.45 -2.54 -3.16
CA THR A 30 9.64 -1.77 -2.75
C THR A 30 10.01 -1.72 -1.25
N THR A 31 9.16 -2.19 -0.33
CA THR A 31 9.40 -2.08 1.12
C THR A 31 10.67 -2.81 1.58
N HIS A 32 11.14 -3.82 0.84
CA HIS A 32 12.32 -4.61 1.21
C HIS A 32 13.63 -4.14 0.54
N THR A 33 13.57 -3.13 -0.34
CA THR A 33 14.77 -2.59 -1.00
C THR A 33 15.74 -1.98 0.00
N ASP A 34 15.23 -1.33 1.06
CA ASP A 34 16.08 -0.76 2.11
C ASP A 34 16.93 -1.82 2.82
N LEU A 35 16.36 -3.00 3.12
CA LEU A 35 17.10 -4.13 3.72
C LEU A 35 18.25 -4.58 2.82
N VAL A 36 18.03 -4.63 1.50
CA VAL A 36 19.07 -4.97 0.52
C VAL A 36 20.17 -3.91 0.47
N VAL A 37 19.81 -2.62 0.54
CA VAL A 37 20.77 -1.52 0.57
C VAL A 37 21.63 -1.59 1.83
N ARG A 38 21.03 -1.82 3.00
CA ARG A 38 21.78 -1.97 4.27
C ARG A 38 22.71 -3.18 4.25
N ALA A 39 22.23 -4.33 3.77
CA ALA A 39 23.06 -5.53 3.62
C ALA A 39 24.30 -5.27 2.75
N LYS A 40 24.13 -4.62 1.60
CA LYS A 40 25.24 -4.26 0.71
C LYS A 40 26.24 -3.31 1.38
N LYS A 41 25.78 -2.33 2.16
CA LYS A 41 26.66 -1.42 2.91
C LYS A 41 27.51 -2.15 3.95
N LEU A 42 27.01 -3.26 4.50
CA LEU A 42 27.72 -4.12 5.44
C LEU A 42 28.56 -5.21 4.74
N GLY A 43 28.67 -5.19 3.41
CA GLY A 43 29.42 -6.20 2.66
C GLY A 43 28.74 -7.57 2.57
N ILE A 44 27.48 -7.68 2.97
CA ILE A 44 26.71 -8.93 2.96
C ILE A 44 26.23 -9.20 1.53
N GLN A 45 26.51 -10.40 1.02
CA GLN A 45 26.00 -10.82 -0.29
C GLN A 45 24.50 -11.11 -0.20
N VAL A 46 23.72 -10.44 -1.06
CA VAL A 46 22.27 -10.66 -1.15
C VAL A 46 21.92 -11.34 -2.46
N LYS A 47 21.18 -12.46 -2.38
CA LYS A 47 20.58 -13.13 -3.53
C LYS A 47 19.07 -13.00 -3.47
N ALA A 48 18.47 -12.35 -4.47
CA ALA A 48 17.03 -12.27 -4.61
C ALA A 48 16.48 -13.51 -5.32
N VAL A 49 15.37 -14.04 -4.82
CA VAL A 49 14.58 -15.09 -5.47
C VAL A 49 13.20 -14.50 -5.76
N HIS A 50 12.87 -14.40 -7.03
CA HIS A 50 11.64 -13.77 -7.50
C HIS A 50 10.42 -14.68 -7.38
N ASN A 51 9.24 -14.08 -7.32
CA ASN A 51 7.96 -14.78 -7.26
C ASN A 51 6.84 -14.01 -7.98
N ALA A 52 5.61 -14.52 -7.97
CA ALA A 52 4.43 -13.80 -8.43
C ALA A 52 4.18 -12.54 -7.59
N SER A 53 3.63 -11.49 -8.21
CA SER A 53 3.34 -10.20 -7.57
C SER A 53 1.92 -9.75 -7.91
N VAL A 54 1.26 -9.00 -7.02
CA VAL A 54 -0.04 -8.39 -7.37
C VAL A 54 0.06 -7.49 -8.62
N MET A 55 1.25 -6.92 -8.86
CA MET A 55 1.56 -6.08 -10.02
C MET A 55 1.38 -6.81 -11.35
N ASN A 56 1.65 -8.12 -11.42
CA ASN A 56 1.44 -8.92 -12.62
C ASN A 56 0.14 -9.73 -12.57
N ALA A 57 -0.26 -10.20 -11.38
CA ALA A 57 -1.46 -11.00 -11.20
C ALA A 57 -2.77 -10.26 -11.53
N VAL A 58 -2.78 -8.92 -11.44
CA VAL A 58 -3.94 -8.08 -11.82
C VAL A 58 -4.38 -8.26 -13.28
N GLY A 59 -3.53 -8.86 -14.13
CA GLY A 59 -3.89 -9.24 -15.50
C GLY A 59 -5.12 -10.17 -15.57
N ILE A 60 -5.46 -10.87 -14.48
CA ILE A 60 -6.69 -11.68 -14.39
C ILE A 60 -7.98 -10.87 -14.59
N CYS A 61 -7.93 -9.54 -14.38
CA CYS A 61 -9.05 -8.65 -14.66
C CYS A 61 -9.34 -8.48 -16.16
N GLY A 62 -8.56 -9.09 -17.06
CA GLY A 62 -8.70 -8.93 -18.52
C GLY A 62 -8.18 -7.59 -19.03
N LEU A 63 -7.60 -6.77 -18.15
CA LEU A 63 -7.00 -5.49 -18.51
C LEU A 63 -5.58 -5.70 -19.01
N GLN A 64 -5.22 -4.99 -20.09
CA GLN A 64 -3.88 -5.05 -20.65
C GLN A 64 -2.86 -4.47 -19.67
N LEU A 65 -1.91 -5.28 -19.20
CA LEU A 65 -0.88 -4.86 -18.24
C LEU A 65 -0.06 -3.64 -18.73
N TYR A 66 0.21 -3.55 -20.03
CA TYR A 66 0.89 -2.40 -20.64
C TYR A 66 0.10 -1.08 -20.58
N ARG A 67 -1.19 -1.14 -20.25
CA ARG A 67 -2.05 0.04 -20.08
C ARG A 67 -2.20 0.46 -18.62
N PHE A 68 -1.47 -0.14 -17.68
CA PHE A 68 -1.41 0.36 -16.30
C PHE A 68 -0.41 1.53 -16.20
N GLY A 69 -0.85 2.62 -15.57
CA GLY A 69 -0.03 3.79 -15.27
C GLY A 69 0.63 3.68 -13.89
N GLU A 70 0.87 4.84 -13.27
CA GLU A 70 1.48 4.89 -11.93
C GLU A 70 0.58 4.17 -10.92
N THR A 71 1.12 3.17 -10.22
CA THR A 71 0.42 2.48 -9.12
C THR A 71 0.35 3.39 -7.90
N VAL A 72 -0.78 3.36 -7.19
CA VAL A 72 -1.03 4.23 -6.03
C VAL A 72 -1.28 3.41 -4.77
N SER A 73 -0.99 4.00 -3.61
CA SER A 73 -1.36 3.45 -2.31
C SER A 73 -2.43 4.32 -1.66
N ILE A 74 -3.53 3.72 -1.23
CA ILE A 74 -4.63 4.41 -0.53
C ILE A 74 -4.45 4.15 0.97
N PRO A 75 -4.03 5.16 1.75
CA PRO A 75 -3.78 5.00 3.18
C PRO A 75 -5.09 5.08 3.98
N PHE A 76 -5.15 4.49 5.18
CA PHE A 76 -6.25 4.78 6.10
C PHE A 76 -6.25 6.25 6.53
N PHE A 77 -7.39 6.90 6.43
CA PHE A 77 -7.62 8.22 6.99
C PHE A 77 -7.69 8.17 8.51
N THR A 78 -7.19 9.23 9.14
CA THR A 78 -7.39 9.52 10.55
C THR A 78 -8.17 10.82 10.71
N GLU A 79 -8.55 11.16 11.93
CA GLU A 79 -9.24 12.44 12.22
C GLU A 79 -8.40 13.65 11.79
N THR A 80 -7.08 13.57 11.92
CA THR A 80 -6.14 14.68 11.68
C THR A 80 -5.35 14.55 10.38
N TRP A 81 -5.42 13.41 9.69
CA TRP A 81 -4.62 13.14 8.50
C TRP A 81 -5.43 12.44 7.41
N ARG A 82 -5.71 13.18 6.34
CA ARG A 82 -6.57 12.78 5.21
C ARG A 82 -5.94 13.23 3.88
N PRO A 83 -4.86 12.57 3.42
CA PRO A 83 -4.15 13.00 2.21
C PRO A 83 -4.98 12.71 0.95
N GLY A 84 -4.93 13.61 -0.04
CA GLY A 84 -5.58 13.43 -1.35
C GLY A 84 -4.63 13.10 -2.51
N SER A 85 -3.32 12.96 -2.26
CA SER A 85 -2.31 12.86 -3.32
C SER A 85 -2.44 11.62 -4.21
N PHE A 86 -2.95 10.50 -3.69
CA PHE A 86 -3.23 9.31 -4.49
C PHE A 86 -4.32 9.55 -5.52
N TYR A 87 -5.26 10.45 -5.24
CA TYR A 87 -6.37 10.76 -6.13
C TYR A 87 -5.92 11.54 -7.37
N GLU A 88 -4.99 12.48 -7.22
CA GLU A 88 -4.41 13.19 -8.37
C GLU A 88 -3.68 12.26 -9.34
N LYS A 89 -3.01 11.23 -8.80
CA LYS A 89 -2.35 10.20 -9.62
C LYS A 89 -3.36 9.36 -10.39
N ILE A 90 -4.47 8.98 -9.76
CA ILE A 90 -5.60 8.30 -10.42
C ILE A 90 -6.17 9.16 -11.55
N LYS A 91 -6.41 10.46 -11.29
CA LYS A 91 -6.89 11.41 -12.32
C LYS A 91 -5.92 11.53 -13.48
N ARG A 92 -4.61 11.61 -13.20
CA ARG A 92 -3.55 11.69 -14.21
C ARG A 92 -3.50 10.43 -15.07
N ASN A 93 -3.55 9.24 -14.49
CA ASN A 93 -3.61 8.00 -15.26
C ASN A 93 -4.87 7.99 -16.14
N ARG A 94 -6.03 8.38 -15.59
CA ARG A 94 -7.29 8.43 -16.32
C ARG A 94 -7.24 9.42 -17.50
N SER A 95 -6.64 10.61 -17.33
CA SER A 95 -6.51 11.59 -18.43
C SER A 95 -5.60 11.11 -19.56
N LEU A 96 -4.68 10.18 -19.26
CA LEU A 96 -3.82 9.51 -20.24
C LEU A 96 -4.42 8.21 -20.79
N GLY A 97 -5.65 7.83 -20.39
CA GLY A 97 -6.29 6.59 -20.82
C GLY A 97 -5.65 5.32 -20.24
N LEU A 98 -4.97 5.44 -19.10
CA LEU A 98 -4.31 4.36 -18.37
C LEU A 98 -5.17 3.83 -17.21
N HIS A 99 -5.05 2.54 -16.92
CA HIS A 99 -5.57 1.90 -15.72
C HIS A 99 -4.71 2.26 -14.50
N THR A 100 -5.31 2.23 -13.32
CA THR A 100 -4.59 2.45 -12.06
C THR A 100 -4.77 1.25 -11.15
N LEU A 101 -3.67 0.63 -10.74
CA LEU A 101 -3.68 -0.34 -9.65
C LEU A 101 -3.63 0.43 -8.33
N CYS A 102 -4.63 0.22 -7.48
CA CYS A 102 -4.72 0.83 -6.16
C CYS A 102 -4.37 -0.22 -5.09
N LEU A 103 -3.23 -0.05 -4.43
CA LEU A 103 -2.83 -0.84 -3.28
C LEU A 103 -3.51 -0.27 -2.03
N LEU A 104 -4.13 -1.12 -1.22
CA LEU A 104 -4.88 -0.72 -0.04
C LEU A 104 -4.03 -0.86 1.22
N ASP A 105 -4.24 0.06 2.17
CA ASP A 105 -3.45 0.11 3.40
C ASP A 105 -3.62 -1.15 4.27
N ILE A 106 -2.54 -1.49 4.96
CA ILE A 106 -2.46 -2.62 5.88
C ILE A 106 -1.80 -2.14 7.17
N ARG A 107 -2.58 -2.10 8.25
CA ARG A 107 -2.16 -1.67 9.58
C ARG A 107 -1.91 -2.90 10.44
N VAL A 108 -0.67 -3.34 10.55
CA VAL A 108 -0.31 -4.55 11.34
C VAL A 108 0.54 -4.13 12.53
N LYS A 109 0.05 -4.43 13.74
CA LYS A 109 0.78 -4.19 15.00
C LYS A 109 1.22 -2.73 15.17
N GLU A 110 0.33 -1.79 14.91
CA GLU A 110 0.56 -0.42 15.35
C GLU A 110 0.45 -0.37 16.88
N PRO A 111 1.40 0.25 17.59
CA PRO A 111 1.23 0.56 19.00
C PRO A 111 0.11 1.59 19.13
N SER A 112 -0.87 1.38 19.99
CA SER A 112 -1.86 2.42 20.23
C SER A 112 -1.18 3.66 20.85
N LEU A 113 -1.68 4.86 20.54
CA LEU A 113 -1.13 6.11 21.12
C LEU A 113 -1.10 6.04 22.64
N GLU A 114 -2.16 5.48 23.24
CA GLU A 114 -2.27 5.28 24.69
C GLU A 114 -1.20 4.33 25.25
N SER A 115 -0.83 3.31 24.48
CA SER A 115 0.23 2.34 24.81
C SER A 115 1.61 2.97 24.82
N LEU A 116 1.89 3.85 23.86
CA LEU A 116 3.14 4.62 23.79
C LEU A 116 3.26 5.58 24.98
N CYS A 117 2.19 6.30 25.31
CA CYS A 117 2.18 7.23 26.44
C CYS A 117 2.31 6.54 27.81
N ARG A 118 1.90 5.28 27.94
CA ARG A 118 1.94 4.50 29.21
C ARG A 118 3.09 3.50 29.31
N GLY A 119 4.00 3.46 28.32
CA GLY A 119 5.16 2.56 28.32
C GLY A 119 4.81 1.07 28.21
N LYS A 120 3.55 0.72 27.91
CA LYS A 120 3.10 -0.67 27.69
C LYS A 120 2.81 -0.85 26.22
N LYS A 121 3.56 -1.71 25.53
CA LYS A 121 3.34 -2.03 24.10
C LYS A 121 2.11 -2.93 23.94
N LEU A 122 0.90 -2.37 23.99
CA LEU A 122 -0.30 -3.07 23.51
C LEU A 122 -0.42 -2.84 22.01
N TYR A 123 -0.44 -3.93 21.25
CA TYR A 123 -0.58 -3.91 19.81
C TYR A 123 -2.05 -4.08 19.44
N GLU A 124 -2.53 -3.22 18.55
CA GLU A 124 -3.86 -3.41 17.98
C GLU A 124 -3.89 -4.63 17.04
N PRO A 125 -5.05 -5.29 16.91
CA PRO A 125 -5.22 -6.36 15.94
C PRO A 125 -4.93 -5.85 14.52
N PRO A 126 -4.40 -6.70 13.63
CA PRO A 126 -4.11 -6.30 12.27
C PRO A 126 -5.40 -5.89 11.54
N ARG A 127 -5.38 -4.72 10.92
CA ARG A 127 -6.49 -4.16 10.15
C ARG A 127 -6.08 -4.02 8.69
N TYR A 128 -6.87 -4.63 7.81
CA TYR A 128 -6.70 -4.56 6.36
C TYR A 128 -7.81 -3.68 5.80
N MET A 129 -7.46 -2.71 4.96
CA MET A 129 -8.45 -1.87 4.31
C MET A 129 -9.29 -2.70 3.35
N THR A 130 -10.61 -2.59 3.47
CA THR A 130 -11.55 -3.19 2.52
C THR A 130 -11.72 -2.27 1.32
N VAL A 131 -12.19 -2.85 0.21
CA VAL A 131 -12.54 -2.07 -0.99
C VAL A 131 -13.60 -1.01 -0.68
N ASN A 132 -14.57 -1.31 0.19
CA ASN A 132 -15.61 -0.36 0.60
C ASN A 132 -15.01 0.90 1.23
N ILE A 133 -14.09 0.75 2.18
CA ILE A 133 -13.42 1.88 2.85
C ILE A 133 -12.62 2.69 1.82
N ALA A 134 -11.90 2.01 0.92
CA ALA A 134 -11.12 2.69 -0.12
C ALA A 134 -12.01 3.53 -1.04
N ILE A 135 -13.17 3.00 -1.44
CA ILE A 135 -14.17 3.72 -2.24
C ILE A 135 -14.73 4.92 -1.47
N GLU A 136 -15.08 4.76 -0.20
CA GLU A 136 -15.57 5.86 0.65
C GLU A 136 -14.55 7.00 0.73
N GLN A 137 -13.27 6.69 0.97
CA GLN A 137 -12.21 7.70 1.01
C GLN A 137 -11.97 8.36 -0.36
N LEU A 138 -12.04 7.60 -1.46
CA LEU A 138 -11.94 8.17 -2.81
C LEU A 138 -13.07 9.16 -3.08
N LEU A 139 -14.29 8.83 -2.67
CA LEU A 139 -15.46 9.70 -2.81
C LEU A 139 -15.34 10.93 -1.93
N GLU A 140 -14.84 10.79 -0.70
CA GLU A 140 -14.59 11.92 0.19
C GLU A 140 -13.60 12.90 -0.46
N VAL A 141 -12.48 12.42 -1.00
CA VAL A 141 -11.50 13.27 -1.70
C VAL A 141 -12.10 13.91 -2.95
N GLU A 142 -12.85 13.16 -3.76
CA GLU A 142 -13.54 13.71 -4.94
C GLU A 142 -14.57 14.77 -4.55
N LEU A 143 -15.29 14.63 -3.43
CA LEU A 143 -16.23 15.66 -2.99
C LEU A 143 -15.50 16.93 -2.54
N LEU A 144 -14.42 16.78 -1.77
CA LEU A 144 -13.61 17.90 -1.31
C LEU A 144 -12.91 18.65 -2.46
N GLN A 145 -12.53 17.95 -3.52
CA GLN A 145 -11.90 18.56 -4.70
C GLN A 145 -12.89 18.96 -5.81
N GLY A 146 -14.02 18.25 -5.89
CA GLY A 146 -15.03 18.30 -6.95
C GLY A 146 -16.12 19.35 -6.72
N GLU A 147 -16.05 20.13 -5.64
CA GLU A 147 -16.76 21.42 -5.54
C GLU A 147 -16.31 22.43 -6.62
N SER A 148 -15.34 22.07 -7.47
CA SER A 148 -15.18 22.62 -8.83
C SER A 148 -15.93 21.80 -9.91
N GLY A 149 -17.26 21.63 -9.77
CA GLY A 149 -18.19 21.58 -10.92
C GLY A 149 -18.70 20.24 -11.52
N LYS A 150 -18.43 19.04 -10.98
CA LYS A 150 -18.94 17.77 -11.59
C LYS A 150 -19.46 16.68 -10.63
N ALA A 151 -20.00 17.05 -9.47
CA ALA A 151 -20.45 16.10 -8.43
C ALA A 151 -21.76 15.33 -8.72
N HIS A 152 -22.43 15.53 -9.87
CA HIS A 152 -23.80 15.00 -10.09
C HIS A 152 -23.84 13.55 -10.62
N GLU A 153 -22.86 13.11 -11.42
CA GLU A 153 -22.86 11.75 -12.02
C GLU A 153 -22.49 10.63 -11.03
N LEU A 154 -21.61 10.89 -10.06
CA LEU A 154 -21.13 9.86 -9.12
C LEU A 154 -22.16 9.48 -8.05
N LYS A 155 -23.05 10.39 -7.65
CA LYS A 155 -24.14 10.08 -6.71
C LYS A 155 -25.13 9.05 -7.28
N ILE A 156 -25.27 8.96 -8.61
CA ILE A 156 -26.14 7.99 -9.28
C ILE A 156 -25.53 6.59 -9.23
N ILE A 157 -24.22 6.48 -9.45
CA ILE A 157 -23.49 5.19 -9.44
C ILE A 157 -23.50 4.55 -8.05
N LEU A 158 -23.37 5.34 -6.98
CA LEU A 158 -23.42 4.82 -5.60
C LEU A 158 -24.78 4.26 -5.21
N LYS A 159 -25.86 4.88 -5.69
CA LYS A 159 -27.22 4.40 -5.43
C LYS A 159 -27.49 3.04 -6.11
N GLN A 160 -26.84 2.78 -7.25
CA GLN A 160 -26.92 1.50 -7.95
C GLN A 160 -26.06 0.40 -7.31
N LEU A 161 -24.88 0.75 -6.77
CA LEU A 161 -24.00 -0.24 -6.11
C LEU A 161 -24.44 -0.62 -4.69
N GLN A 162 -25.23 0.22 -4.01
CA GLN A 162 -25.79 -0.08 -2.67
C GLN A 162 -27.14 -0.81 -2.71
N THR A 163 -27.72 -1.01 -3.89
CA THR A 163 -29.02 -1.69 -4.09
C THR A 163 -28.91 -3.05 -4.78
N SER A 164 -27.69 -3.57 -4.98
CA SER A 164 -27.40 -4.92 -5.46
C SER A 164 -26.64 -5.70 -4.39
#